data_AF-A0A2T2X3N9-F1
#
_entry.id   AF-A0A2T2X3N9-F1
#
_cell.length_a   1.000
_cell.length_b   1.000
_cell.length_c   1.000
_cell.angle_alpha   90.00
_cell.angle_beta   90.00
_cell.angle_gamma   90.00
#
_symmetry.space_group_name_H-M   'P 1'
#
loop_
_entity.id
_entity.type
_entity.pdbx_description
1 polymer ?
#
loop_
_entity_poly.entity_id
_entity_poly.type
_entity_poly.pdbx_seq_one_letter_code
_entity_poly.pdbx_strand_id
1 'polypeptide(L)'
;MILGPDQEQNVIEILSALSTPVVLTIHSDHWDTPGSLAAQDLIDYTVSLMPGKISRELARSGAGSWGDPTLTIRNRDGQVFGVHFVGTPSGLEYRAFIDAIVASSRPYEIESTPWGQLLQEIHHPVHAKIFVSPT
;
A
#
# COMPACT_ATOMS: atom_id res chain seq x y z
N MET A 1 4.72 14.66 -5.81
CA MET A 1 3.38 15.12 -5.37
C MET A 1 3.55 15.69 -3.97
N ILE A 2 3.08 16.91 -3.73
CA ILE A 2 3.08 17.53 -2.40
C ILE A 2 1.60 17.77 -2.09
N LEU A 3 1.08 17.13 -1.05
CA LEU A 3 -0.29 17.41 -0.60
C LEU A 3 -0.36 18.85 -0.08
N GLY A 4 -1.51 19.50 -0.29
CA GLY A 4 -1.77 20.75 0.42
C GLY A 4 -1.88 20.50 1.94
N PRO A 5 -1.68 21.52 2.80
CA PRO A 5 -1.73 21.35 4.25
C PRO A 5 -3.01 20.67 4.77
N ASP A 6 -4.17 21.03 4.21
CA ASP A 6 -5.46 20.44 4.61
C ASP A 6 -5.57 18.96 4.21
N GLN A 7 -5.02 18.59 3.05
CA GLN A 7 -4.99 17.22 2.57
C GLN A 7 -4.03 16.37 3.40
N GLU A 8 -2.87 16.93 3.76
CA GLU A 8 -1.89 16.28 4.63
C GLU A 8 -2.50 15.98 6.00
N GLN A 9 -3.16 16.97 6.61
CA GLN A 9 -3.83 16.81 7.90
C GLN A 9 -4.93 15.73 7.85
N ASN A 10 -5.72 15.69 6.77
CA ASN A 10 -6.71 14.64 6.56
C ASN A 10 -6.08 13.24 6.47
N VAL A 11 -4.97 13.11 5.73
CA VAL A 11 -4.24 11.83 5.65
C VAL A 11 -3.69 11.43 7.01
N ILE A 12 -3.13 12.37 7.78
CA ILE A 12 -2.64 12.11 9.15
C ILE A 12 -3.78 11.60 10.04
N GLU A 13 -4.96 12.25 9.99
CA GLU A 13 -6.14 11.83 10.76
C GLU A 13 -6.57 10.41 10.39
N ILE A 14 -6.58 10.07 9.10
CA ILE A 14 -6.90 8.72 8.63
C ILE A 14 -5.88 7.70 9.14
N LEU A 15 -4.58 7.99 8.99
CA LEU A 15 -3.49 7.11 9.43
C LEU A 15 -3.42 7.01 10.96
N SER A 16 -3.97 7.96 11.70
CA SER A 16 -4.05 7.88 13.16
C SER A 16 -4.92 6.71 13.62
N ALA A 17 -5.89 6.29 12.80
CA ALA A 17 -6.82 5.20 13.08
C ALA A 17 -6.24 3.79 12.83
N LEU A 18 -4.96 3.67 12.44
CA LEU A 18 -4.30 2.37 12.32
C LEU A 18 -4.29 1.65 13.68
N SER A 19 -4.90 0.46 13.73
CA SER A 19 -5.00 -0.39 14.92
C SER A 19 -3.70 -1.13 15.23
N THR A 20 -2.92 -1.44 14.20
CA THR A 20 -1.59 -2.04 14.33
C THR A 20 -0.59 -1.31 13.44
N PRO A 21 0.70 -1.27 13.81
CA PRO A 21 1.74 -0.76 12.93
C PRO A 21 1.83 -1.55 11.62
N VAL A 22 2.20 -0.85 10.56
CA VAL A 22 2.27 -1.34 9.17
C VAL A 22 3.67 -1.11 8.63
N VAL A 23 4.16 -2.06 7.84
CA VAL A 23 5.43 -1.93 7.12
C VAL A 23 5.15 -1.85 5.62
N LEU A 24 5.69 -0.81 5.00
CA LEU A 24 5.65 -0.58 3.56
C LEU A 24 6.96 -1.08 2.96
N THR A 25 6.92 -2.16 2.18
CA THR A 25 8.11 -2.70 1.53
C THR A 25 8.13 -2.27 0.07
N ILE A 26 9.25 -1.66 -0.34
CA ILE A 26 9.57 -1.39 -1.75
C ILE A 26 10.42 -2.53 -2.26
N HIS A 27 9.98 -3.16 -3.35
CA HIS A 27 10.68 -4.22 -4.05
C HIS A 27 11.24 -3.66 -5.35
N SER A 28 12.55 -3.71 -5.52
CA SER A 28 13.21 -3.28 -6.77
C SER A 28 14.53 -3.98 -6.98
N ASP A 29 14.90 -4.17 -8.24
CA ASP A 29 16.28 -4.54 -8.61
C ASP A 29 17.10 -3.36 -9.13
N HIS A 30 16.43 -2.25 -9.45
CA HIS A 30 16.98 -1.05 -10.09
C HIS A 30 16.65 0.22 -9.28
N TRP A 31 17.32 0.39 -8.15
CA TRP A 31 17.05 1.46 -7.17
C TRP A 31 17.24 2.88 -7.70
N ASP A 32 18.12 3.07 -8.67
CA ASP A 32 18.48 4.39 -9.20
C ASP A 32 17.59 4.86 -10.35
N THR A 33 16.56 4.09 -10.71
CA THR A 33 15.62 4.50 -11.77
C THR A 33 14.69 5.61 -11.26
N PRO A 34 14.22 6.51 -12.15
CA PRO A 34 13.26 7.54 -11.75
C PRO A 34 12.00 6.99 -11.07
N GLY A 35 11.53 5.81 -11.49
CA GLY A 35 10.37 5.14 -10.89
C GLY A 35 10.65 4.66 -9.45
N SER A 36 11.79 3.99 -9.24
CA SER A 36 12.18 3.51 -7.92
C SER A 36 12.49 4.65 -6.94
N LEU A 37 13.08 5.74 -7.43
CA LEU A 37 13.31 6.94 -6.62
C LEU A 37 11.99 7.62 -6.25
N ALA A 38 11.08 7.81 -7.21
CA ALA A 38 9.76 8.39 -6.94
C ALA A 38 8.93 7.54 -5.96
N ALA A 39 9.03 6.21 -6.03
CA ALA A 39 8.40 5.31 -5.07
C ALA A 39 9.02 5.46 -3.66
N GLN A 40 10.35 5.55 -3.55
CA GLN A 40 11.03 5.82 -2.28
C GLN A 40 10.59 7.16 -1.67
N ASP A 41 10.61 8.24 -2.45
CA ASP A 41 10.20 9.57 -2.00
C ASP A 41 8.75 9.58 -1.48
N LEU A 42 7.83 8.91 -2.19
CA LEU A 42 6.44 8.79 -1.78
C LEU A 42 6.31 8.05 -0.45
N ILE A 43 6.98 6.90 -0.31
CA ILE A 43 6.94 6.09 0.91
C ILE A 43 7.55 6.83 2.09
N ASP A 44 8.65 7.54 1.86
CA ASP A 44 9.32 8.35 2.88
C ASP A 44 8.43 9.48 3.38
N TYR A 45 7.73 10.13 2.46
CA TYR A 45 6.71 11.09 2.80
C TYR A 45 5.57 10.45 3.61
N THR A 46 5.01 9.32 3.18
CA THR A 46 3.94 8.64 3.94
C THR A 46 4.40 8.21 5.34
N VAL A 47 5.65 7.74 5.50
CA VAL A 47 6.23 7.40 6.81
C VAL A 47 6.35 8.64 7.68
N SER A 48 6.75 9.79 7.12
CA SER A 48 6.90 11.03 7.89
C SER A 48 5.57 11.58 8.43
N LEU A 49 4.44 11.25 7.79
CA LEU A 49 3.10 11.62 8.26
C LEU A 49 2.67 10.87 9.52
N MET A 50 3.15 9.65 9.75
CA MET A 50 2.78 8.85 10.91
C MET A 50 3.97 8.05 11.46
N PRO A 51 4.99 8.75 11.99
CA PRO A 51 6.20 8.11 12.50
C PRO A 51 5.84 7.17 13.66
N GLY A 52 6.36 5.95 13.62
CA GLY A 52 6.16 4.94 14.66
C GLY A 52 4.96 3.99 14.43
N LYS A 53 3.97 4.37 13.61
CA LYS A 53 2.95 3.41 13.12
C LYS A 53 3.25 2.88 11.74
N ILE A 54 3.98 3.64 10.93
CA ILE A 54 4.38 3.22 9.59
C ILE A 54 5.90 3.16 9.54
N SER A 55 6.44 2.08 8.97
CA SER A 55 7.87 1.94 8.68
C SER A 55 8.09 1.52 7.24
N ARG A 56 9.30 1.79 6.72
CA ARG A 56 9.70 1.37 5.38
C ARG A 56 10.71 0.22 5.43
N GLU A 57 10.66 -0.63 4.42
CA GLU A 57 11.67 -1.64 4.11
C GLU A 57 12.01 -1.63 2.61
N LEU A 58 13.24 -1.97 2.28
CA LEU A 58 13.67 -2.20 0.91
C LEU A 58 13.98 -3.69 0.74
N ALA A 59 13.53 -4.27 -0.37
CA ALA A 59 13.77 -5.66 -0.71
C ALA A 59 14.10 -5.81 -2.21
N ARG A 60 14.83 -6.87 -2.55
CA ARG A 60 15.03 -7.27 -3.94
C ARG A 60 13.73 -7.83 -4.50
N SER A 61 13.48 -7.66 -5.79
CA SER A 61 12.32 -8.25 -6.43
C SER A 61 12.40 -9.77 -6.36
N GLY A 62 11.35 -10.40 -5.81
CA GLY A 62 11.25 -11.87 -5.79
C GLY A 62 10.93 -12.45 -7.17
N ALA A 63 11.11 -13.77 -7.31
CA ALA A 63 10.61 -14.50 -8.48
C ALA A 63 9.09 -14.33 -8.56
N GLY A 64 8.60 -13.80 -9.69
CA GLY A 64 7.17 -13.53 -9.90
C GLY A 64 6.72 -12.10 -9.56
N SER A 65 7.65 -11.15 -9.35
CA SER A 65 7.31 -9.73 -9.32
C SER A 65 6.62 -9.32 -10.64
N TRP A 66 5.54 -8.56 -10.53
CA TRP A 66 4.73 -8.14 -11.67
C TRP A 66 5.22 -6.84 -12.32
N GLY A 67 6.19 -6.17 -11.70
CA GLY A 67 6.87 -4.99 -12.21
C GLY A 67 7.91 -4.44 -11.25
N ASP A 68 8.55 -3.34 -11.63
CA ASP A 68 9.63 -2.70 -10.87
C ASP A 68 9.47 -1.16 -10.92
N PRO A 69 9.38 -0.46 -9.78
CA PRO A 69 9.27 -1.00 -8.42
C PRO A 69 7.89 -1.63 -8.15
N THR A 70 7.81 -2.50 -7.15
CA THR A 70 6.54 -2.98 -6.58
C THR A 70 6.48 -2.63 -5.10
N LEU A 71 5.33 -2.14 -4.63
CA LEU A 71 5.07 -1.83 -3.23
C LEU A 71 4.13 -2.86 -2.64
N THR A 72 4.49 -3.37 -1.46
CA THR A 72 3.63 -4.27 -0.67
C THR A 72 3.44 -3.70 0.72
N ILE A 73 2.27 -3.98 1.29
CA ILE A 73 1.90 -3.54 2.64
C ILE A 73 1.84 -4.80 3.51
N ARG A 74 2.46 -4.78 4.69
CA ARG A 74 2.33 -5.87 5.66
C ARG A 74 1.97 -5.35 7.04
N ASN A 75 1.21 -6.13 7.79
CA ASN A 75 1.01 -5.88 9.21
C ASN A 75 2.21 -6.37 10.05
N ARG A 76 2.17 -6.11 11.36
CA ARG A 76 3.23 -6.53 12.29
C ARG A 76 3.43 -8.04 12.40
N ASP A 77 2.41 -8.84 12.07
CA ASP A 77 2.49 -10.30 12.09
C ASP A 77 3.22 -10.85 10.84
N GLY A 78 3.70 -9.96 9.97
CA GLY A 78 4.39 -10.31 8.74
C GLY A 78 3.46 -10.76 7.62
N GLN A 79 2.13 -10.66 7.82
CA GLN A 79 1.16 -10.99 6.79
C GLN A 79 1.15 -9.88 5.74
N VAL A 80 1.47 -10.26 4.51
CA VAL A 80 1.37 -9.36 3.35
C VAL A 80 -0.10 -9.19 3.01
N PHE A 81 -0.54 -7.94 3.00
CA PHE A 81 -1.84 -7.55 2.49
C PHE A 81 -1.88 -7.83 0.99
N GLY A 82 -2.90 -8.53 0.50
CA GLY A 82 -2.95 -9.08 -0.86
C GLY A 82 -2.97 -8.07 -2.02
N VAL A 83 -2.83 -6.77 -1.75
CA VAL A 83 -2.76 -5.71 -2.76
C VAL A 83 -1.31 -5.28 -2.96
N HIS A 84 -0.85 -5.35 -4.21
CA HIS A 84 0.48 -4.90 -4.64
C HIS A 84 0.33 -3.71 -5.58
N PHE A 85 1.09 -2.63 -5.35
CA PHE A 85 1.12 -1.48 -6.25
C PHE A 85 2.38 -1.55 -7.12
N VAL A 86 2.22 -1.59 -8.44
CA VAL A 86 3.35 -1.56 -9.38
C VAL A 86 3.58 -0.12 -9.81
N GLY A 87 4.80 0.38 -9.63
CA GLY A 87 5.15 1.80 -9.80
C GLY A 87 4.83 2.64 -8.55
N THR A 88 4.73 3.96 -8.74
CA THR A 88 4.46 4.92 -7.66
C THR A 88 2.96 5.27 -7.59
N PRO A 89 2.23 4.91 -6.52
CA PRO A 89 0.81 5.22 -6.37
C PRO A 89 0.62 6.70 -5.97
N SER A 90 0.78 7.57 -6.96
CA SER A 90 0.69 9.02 -6.81
C SER A 90 -0.57 9.58 -7.49
N GLY A 91 -0.82 10.88 -7.30
CA GLY A 91 -2.02 11.53 -7.82
C GLY A 91 -3.28 10.99 -7.15
N LEU A 92 -4.31 10.67 -7.95
CA LEU A 92 -5.57 10.13 -7.43
C LEU A 92 -5.40 8.76 -6.75
N GLU A 93 -4.40 7.98 -7.16
CA GLU A 93 -4.13 6.64 -6.61
C GLU A 93 -3.47 6.69 -5.23
N TYR A 94 -2.97 7.86 -4.81
CA TYR A 94 -2.46 8.01 -3.46
C TYR A 94 -3.56 7.79 -2.42
N ARG A 95 -4.80 8.17 -2.71
CA ARG A 95 -5.92 7.90 -1.82
C ARG A 95 -6.16 6.41 -1.65
N ALA A 96 -6.18 5.67 -2.77
CA ALA A 96 -6.33 4.21 -2.75
C ALA A 96 -5.18 3.53 -1.98
N PHE A 97 -3.97 4.08 -2.09
CA PHE A 97 -2.82 3.64 -1.31
C PHE A 97 -3.02 3.84 0.20
N ILE A 98 -3.46 5.03 0.64
CA ILE A 98 -3.78 5.29 2.05
C ILE A 98 -4.89 4.35 2.56
N ASP A 99 -5.95 4.15 1.77
CA ASP A 99 -7.05 3.26 2.16
C ASP A 99 -6.57 1.80 2.30
N ALA A 100 -5.64 1.35 1.44
CA ALA A 100 -5.01 0.03 1.56
C ALA A 100 -4.15 -0.10 2.83
N ILE A 101 -3.40 0.93 3.21
CA ILE A 101 -2.65 0.96 4.49
C ILE A 101 -3.61 0.80 5.66
N VAL A 102 -4.72 1.54 5.68
CA VAL A 102 -5.72 1.45 6.74
C VAL A 102 -6.34 0.07 6.80
N ALA A 103 -6.76 -0.48 5.66
CA ALA A 103 -7.34 -1.81 5.56
C ALA A 103 -6.37 -2.89 6.08
N SER A 104 -5.08 -2.78 5.77
CA SER A 104 -4.06 -3.74 6.22
C SER A 104 -3.84 -3.79 7.74
N SER A 105 -4.19 -2.71 8.45
CA SER A 105 -4.04 -2.63 9.91
C SER A 105 -5.17 -3.26 10.70
N ARG A 106 -6.28 -3.59 10.03
CA ARG A 106 -7.50 -4.13 10.66
C ARG A 106 -7.57 -5.63 10.43
N PRO A 107 -8.07 -6.41 11.40
CA PRO A 107 -8.47 -7.78 11.13
C PRO A 107 -9.54 -7.77 10.03
N TYR A 108 -9.35 -8.58 8.99
CA TYR A 108 -10.27 -8.68 7.86
C TYR A 108 -11.62 -9.23 8.33
N GLU A 109 -12.59 -8.35 8.59
CA GLU A 109 -13.98 -8.74 8.84
C GLU A 109 -14.74 -8.87 7.51
N ILE A 110 -14.33 -9.82 6.67
CA ILE A 110 -15.03 -10.09 5.39
C ILE A 110 -16.50 -10.45 5.66
N GLU A 111 -16.75 -11.15 6.77
CA GLU A 111 -18.05 -11.71 7.14
C GLU A 111 -19.12 -10.65 7.45
N SER A 112 -18.74 -9.42 7.83
CA SER A 112 -19.70 -8.37 8.18
C SER A 112 -20.18 -7.55 6.97
N THR A 113 -19.63 -7.80 5.77
CA THR A 113 -19.98 -7.06 4.56
C THR A 113 -21.09 -7.75 3.74
N PRO A 114 -21.95 -7.01 3.02
CA PRO A 114 -23.02 -7.59 2.19
C PRO A 114 -22.52 -8.58 1.12
N TRP A 115 -21.24 -8.49 0.74
CA TRP A 115 -20.61 -9.31 -0.29
C TRP A 115 -19.70 -10.40 0.29
N GLY A 116 -19.55 -10.45 1.61
CA GLY A 116 -18.61 -11.35 2.28
C GLY A 116 -18.86 -12.81 1.96
N GLN A 117 -20.12 -13.22 1.96
CA GLN A 117 -20.54 -14.57 1.58
C GLN A 117 -20.19 -14.90 0.13
N LEU A 118 -20.39 -13.96 -0.81
CA LEU A 118 -20.03 -14.14 -2.22
C LEU A 118 -18.52 -14.30 -2.42
N LEU A 119 -17.71 -13.57 -1.65
CA LEU A 119 -16.24 -13.70 -1.71
C LEU A 119 -15.77 -15.06 -1.17
N GLN A 120 -16.48 -15.65 -0.20
CA GLN A 120 -16.17 -16.98 0.34
C GLN A 120 -16.50 -18.11 -0.66
N GLU A 121 -17.36 -17.87 -1.64
CA GLU A 121 -17.68 -18.84 -2.71
C GLU A 121 -16.58 -18.93 -3.80
N ILE A 122 -15.55 -18.08 -3.74
CA ILE A 122 -14.43 -18.12 -4.67
C ILE A 122 -13.52 -19.31 -4.33
N HIS A 123 -13.73 -20.44 -5.01
CA HIS A 123 -13.00 -21.70 -4.76
C HIS A 123 -11.62 -21.81 -5.43
N HIS A 124 -11.24 -20.85 -6.26
CA HIS A 124 -9.98 -20.87 -6.99
C HIS A 124 -9.20 -19.57 -6.75
N PRO A 125 -7.85 -19.62 -6.69
CA PRO A 125 -7.05 -18.40 -6.57
C PRO A 125 -7.36 -17.43 -7.71
N VAL A 126 -7.81 -16.23 -7.36
CA VAL A 126 -8.06 -15.15 -8.33
C VAL A 126 -6.93 -14.14 -8.22
N HIS A 127 -6.37 -13.76 -9.36
CA HIS A 127 -5.47 -12.63 -9.46
C HIS A 127 -6.07 -11.58 -10.38
N ALA A 128 -6.40 -10.42 -9.82
CA ALA A 128 -6.86 -9.26 -10.57
C ALA A 128 -5.71 -8.29 -10.83
N LYS A 129 -5.59 -7.82 -12.07
CA LYS A 129 -4.66 -6.75 -12.46
C LYS A 129 -5.45 -5.55 -12.93
N ILE A 130 -5.20 -4.41 -12.31
CA ILE A 130 -5.90 -3.16 -12.61
C ILE A 130 -4.86 -2.20 -13.16
N PHE A 131 -5.08 -1.74 -14.39
CA PHE A 131 -4.20 -0.76 -15.05
C PHE A 131 -4.82 0.62 -14.89
N VAL A 132 -4.09 1.52 -14.25
CA VAL A 132 -4.51 2.90 -13.98
C VAL A 132 -3.50 3.86 -14.60
N SER A 133 -3.98 5.05 -14.99
CA SER A 133 -3.13 6.16 -15.41
C SER A 133 -3.23 7.28 -14.38
N PRO A 134 -2.10 7.85 -13.90
CA PRO A 134 -2.15 9.04 -13.08
C PRO A 134 -2.69 10.19 -13.93
N THR A 135 -3.96 10.53 -13.75
CA THR A 135 -4.57 11.74 -14.30
C THR A 135 -4.20 12.94 -13.45
#